data_AF-A0A964NES1-F1
#
_entry.id   AF-A0A964NES1-F1
#
_cell.length_a   1.000
_cell.length_b   1.000
_cell.length_c   1.000
_cell.angle_alpha   90.00
_cell.angle_beta   90.00
_cell.angle_gamma   90.00
#
_symmetry.space_group_name_H-M   'P 1'
#
loop_
_entity.id
_entity.type
_entity.pdbx_description
1 polymer ?
#
loop_
_entity_poly.entity_id
_entity_poly.type
_entity_poly.pdbx_seq_one_letter_code
_entity_poly.pdbx_strand_id
1 'polypeptide(L)'
;MSVRFFTAFAVLGACLLACDAAAPQGTSAPDASPADPPQPDALDGSTDTARVDAEDPEPEGATLAFDFGSVTVDAFEEQAGWCAAWTLQNEQPLYVEELRMRNGGGFHHSNWFVVPEEFFDGPDGFFRCPQRDFTETKAVLLGTAIFAQSTQSLFERQRLGDGVVIKVPPRHRIIAAIHLLNLGGRRLNTSLQAGLTLLHPAAVRTVATPFRLYYNDLHLPPEASSRFQSTCDLKTPVENAVGDPFELKLFYVLPHYHAFGDGFDLSLAGGPRDGESLFQVSGFDADAHGASFDPPLSLKDAGATGLRFSCSYRNPTSRSISYGLAEGEMCMMLGFAELGVLLDAGVESGSAGVESGGSGDRQLFEGPCRVLPLPKKPTQGPPTEDERAAPLYLPPNEGLLLDPVETPTCRDANPEAAAVMAPTLANVSAQVFRPSCAFSSCHGGLTPAAGLALDLTGQALRDALVRHDVQAETILRLVSPGDALASWLYQVVSLCGPVDDRRRVASHMPKNAAVLLDDRLVALLRDWIDAGALAD
;
A
#
# COMPACT_ATOMS: atom_id res chain seq x y z
N MET A 1 15.92 -20.46 17.25
CA MET A 1 15.47 -20.01 18.60
C MET A 1 14.00 -19.64 18.48
N SER A 2 13.09 -20.50 18.95
CA SER A 2 11.65 -20.25 18.87
C SER A 2 11.19 -19.38 20.02
N VAL A 3 10.57 -18.23 19.73
CA VAL A 3 9.88 -17.40 20.72
C VAL A 3 8.38 -17.51 20.43
N ARG A 4 7.65 -18.14 21.36
CA ARG A 4 6.18 -18.20 21.36
C ARG A 4 5.65 -17.05 22.23
N PHE A 5 4.72 -16.25 21.73
CA PHE A 5 3.97 -15.29 22.54
C PHE A 5 2.55 -15.82 22.82
N PHE A 6 2.16 -15.76 24.09
CA PHE A 6 0.85 -16.11 24.63
C PHE A 6 -0.09 -14.90 24.53
N THR A 7 -1.31 -15.11 24.01
CA THR A 7 -2.39 -14.12 24.05
C THR A 7 -3.34 -14.47 25.20
N ALA A 8 -3.56 -13.54 26.13
CA ALA A 8 -4.55 -13.66 27.20
C ALA A 8 -5.63 -12.59 27.02
N PHE A 9 -6.89 -13.02 26.86
CA PHE A 9 -8.07 -12.17 26.86
C PHE A 9 -8.75 -12.22 28.23
N ALA A 10 -9.07 -11.05 28.79
CA ALA A 10 -9.98 -10.90 29.92
C ALA A 10 -11.28 -10.26 29.44
N VAL A 11 -12.38 -10.94 29.77
CA VAL A 11 -13.78 -10.57 29.52
C VAL A 11 -14.24 -9.62 30.62
N LEU A 12 -14.92 -8.53 30.27
CA LEU A 12 -15.88 -7.88 31.19
C LEU A 12 -17.07 -7.34 30.40
N GLY A 13 -18.26 -7.67 30.87
CA GLY A 13 -19.53 -7.27 30.27
C GLY A 13 -20.38 -6.37 31.16
N ALA A 14 -21.46 -5.92 30.53
CA ALA A 14 -22.81 -5.68 31.03
C ALA A 14 -23.28 -4.23 31.32
N CYS A 15 -24.48 -3.99 30.73
CA CYS A 15 -25.65 -3.25 31.22
C CYS A 15 -25.92 -1.77 30.81
N LEU A 16 -26.76 -1.64 29.77
CA LEU A 16 -28.13 -1.05 29.75
C LEU A 16 -28.41 0.30 30.45
N LEU A 17 -28.99 1.25 29.71
CA LEU A 17 -30.35 1.81 29.94
C LEU A 17 -30.78 2.77 28.80
N ALA A 18 -32.05 2.67 28.43
CA ALA A 18 -32.75 3.43 27.38
C ALA A 18 -33.46 4.69 27.92
N CYS A 19 -33.82 5.63 27.04
CA CYS A 19 -35.15 6.29 27.01
C CYS A 19 -35.35 7.21 25.77
N ASP A 20 -36.54 7.06 25.17
CA ASP A 20 -37.17 7.81 24.07
C ASP A 20 -37.37 9.32 24.29
N ALA A 21 -37.54 10.08 23.20
CA ALA A 21 -38.75 10.90 22.95
C ALA A 21 -38.77 11.57 21.56
N ALA A 22 -39.99 11.77 21.06
CA ALA A 22 -40.39 12.06 19.68
C ALA A 22 -40.35 13.54 19.23
N ALA A 23 -40.45 13.71 17.91
CA ALA A 23 -40.69 14.95 17.16
C ALA A 23 -42.12 15.52 17.33
N PRO A 24 -42.38 16.72 16.80
CA PRO A 24 -43.35 16.81 15.70
C PRO A 24 -43.05 17.86 14.60
N GLN A 25 -43.88 17.75 13.56
CA GLN A 25 -43.89 18.33 12.20
C GLN A 25 -44.47 19.77 12.08
N GLY A 26 -44.29 20.38 10.90
CA GLY A 26 -45.18 21.40 10.28
C GLY A 26 -44.43 22.42 9.41
N THR A 27 -44.35 22.29 8.07
CA THR A 27 -45.21 22.91 7.01
C THR A 27 -45.33 24.44 7.15
N SER A 28 -45.12 25.33 6.17
CA SER A 28 -45.41 25.33 4.72
C SER A 28 -44.90 26.66 4.09
N ALA A 29 -44.44 26.65 2.84
CA ALA A 29 -44.41 27.81 1.93
C ALA A 29 -45.76 27.87 1.15
N PRO A 30 -46.16 28.97 0.46
CA PRO A 30 -45.60 29.24 -0.88
C PRO A 30 -45.64 30.71 -1.39
N ASP A 31 -45.13 30.84 -2.61
CA ASP A 31 -45.60 31.69 -3.74
C ASP A 31 -44.85 32.98 -4.14
N ALA A 32 -44.91 33.15 -5.47
CA ALA A 32 -43.93 33.78 -6.35
C ALA A 32 -44.49 35.01 -7.11
N SER A 33 -43.57 35.87 -7.56
CA SER A 33 -43.46 36.63 -8.85
C SER A 33 -44.68 37.36 -9.45
N PRO A 34 -44.50 38.54 -10.10
CA PRO A 34 -43.94 38.58 -11.46
C PRO A 34 -43.08 39.80 -11.84
N ALA A 35 -42.37 39.66 -12.96
CA ALA A 35 -41.52 40.62 -13.66
C ALA A 35 -42.29 41.49 -14.67
N ASP A 36 -41.69 42.59 -15.13
CA ASP A 36 -41.59 42.97 -16.56
C ASP A 36 -40.68 44.23 -16.80
N PRO A 37 -40.18 44.48 -18.04
CA PRO A 37 -38.89 45.14 -18.38
C PRO A 37 -39.08 46.44 -19.23
N PRO A 38 -38.18 46.84 -20.17
CA PRO A 38 -36.83 47.43 -20.05
C PRO A 38 -36.67 48.84 -20.73
N GLN A 39 -35.41 49.36 -20.74
CA GLN A 39 -34.76 50.35 -21.67
C GLN A 39 -34.79 51.88 -21.36
N PRO A 40 -33.92 52.72 -21.97
CA PRO A 40 -32.43 52.71 -22.00
C PRO A 40 -31.80 54.13 -21.84
N ASP A 41 -30.46 54.19 -21.96
CA ASP A 41 -29.58 55.33 -22.30
C ASP A 41 -29.19 56.38 -21.23
N ALA A 42 -27.87 56.44 -20.99
CA ALA A 42 -26.97 57.58 -21.28
C ALA A 42 -25.99 57.96 -20.15
N LEU A 43 -24.71 57.63 -20.40
CA LEU A 43 -23.48 58.40 -20.18
C LEU A 43 -23.43 59.44 -19.03
N ASP A 44 -22.67 59.12 -17.98
CA ASP A 44 -21.72 60.01 -17.29
C ASP A 44 -20.75 59.08 -16.53
N GLY A 45 -19.42 59.15 -16.63
CA GLY A 45 -18.63 60.25 -16.11
C GLY A 45 -18.04 59.88 -14.75
N SER A 46 -16.81 59.34 -14.74
CA SER A 46 -15.83 59.44 -13.64
C SER A 46 -16.22 58.90 -12.24
N THR A 47 -15.61 57.78 -11.82
CA THR A 47 -14.46 57.75 -10.89
C THR A 47 -14.14 56.31 -10.53
N ASP A 48 -12.87 55.98 -10.70
CA ASP A 48 -12.19 54.79 -10.24
C ASP A 48 -12.23 54.70 -8.71
N THR A 49 -13.09 53.85 -8.16
CA THR A 49 -12.93 53.26 -6.82
C THR A 49 -13.69 51.94 -6.71
N ALA A 50 -12.94 50.91 -6.29
CA ALA A 50 -13.41 49.63 -5.76
C ALA A 50 -14.09 48.67 -6.75
N ARG A 51 -13.26 47.96 -7.54
CA ARG A 51 -13.44 46.51 -7.60
C ARG A 51 -12.89 45.96 -6.29
N VAL A 52 -13.80 45.54 -5.43
CA VAL A 52 -13.49 44.55 -4.40
C VAL A 52 -13.00 43.35 -5.19
N ASP A 53 -11.73 43.01 -5.01
CA ASP A 53 -11.15 41.79 -5.55
C ASP A 53 -12.07 40.65 -5.13
N ALA A 54 -12.58 39.89 -6.10
CA ALA A 54 -13.17 38.60 -5.80
C ALA A 54 -12.03 37.81 -5.16
N GLU A 55 -12.14 37.52 -3.86
CA GLU A 55 -11.25 36.59 -3.18
C GLU A 55 -11.14 35.35 -4.07
N ASP A 56 -9.90 34.98 -4.42
CA ASP A 56 -9.66 33.71 -5.09
C ASP A 56 -10.42 32.63 -4.31
N PRO A 57 -11.17 31.74 -4.98
CA PRO A 57 -11.92 30.71 -4.27
C PRO A 57 -10.96 29.95 -3.37
N GLU A 58 -11.34 29.80 -2.09
CA GLU A 58 -10.50 29.09 -1.14
C GLU A 58 -10.13 27.71 -1.71
N PRO A 59 -8.87 27.28 -1.52
CA PRO A 59 -8.42 26.03 -2.10
C PRO A 59 -9.26 24.87 -1.58
N GLU A 60 -9.84 24.08 -2.50
CA GLU A 60 -10.61 22.89 -2.14
C GLU A 60 -9.75 21.80 -1.50
N GLY A 61 -8.41 21.91 -1.58
CA GLY A 61 -7.48 20.99 -0.94
C GLY A 61 -6.04 21.54 -0.84
N ALA A 62 -5.20 20.84 -0.09
CA ALA A 62 -3.80 21.17 0.12
C ALA A 62 -2.96 19.91 0.35
N THR A 63 -1.64 19.97 0.18
CA THR A 63 -0.76 18.82 0.45
C THR A 63 0.20 19.13 1.58
N LEU A 64 0.24 18.23 2.58
CA LEU A 64 1.29 18.20 3.60
C LEU A 64 2.32 17.15 3.20
N ALA A 65 3.61 17.42 3.37
CA ALA A 65 4.68 16.47 3.08
C ALA A 65 5.69 16.44 4.24
N PHE A 66 6.14 15.27 4.63
CA PHE A 66 7.07 15.09 5.75
C PHE A 66 8.07 13.97 5.50
N ASP A 67 9.22 14.11 6.14
CA ASP A 67 10.34 13.15 6.10
C ASP A 67 10.59 12.62 7.51
N PHE A 68 10.45 11.31 7.69
CA PHE A 68 10.66 10.66 8.99
C PHE A 68 12.15 10.59 9.40
N GLY A 69 13.05 11.07 8.54
CA GLY A 69 14.49 11.03 8.70
C GLY A 69 15.11 9.85 7.98
N SER A 70 16.35 9.50 8.36
CA SER A 70 17.06 8.34 7.81
C SER A 70 17.33 7.26 8.84
N VAL A 71 17.34 6.01 8.39
CA VAL A 71 17.74 4.82 9.15
C VAL A 71 18.81 4.07 8.37
N THR A 72 19.71 3.41 9.11
CA THR A 72 20.76 2.58 8.55
C THR A 72 20.45 1.11 8.76
N VAL A 73 20.64 0.32 7.71
CA VAL A 73 20.50 -1.13 7.71
C VAL A 73 21.81 -1.73 7.20
N ASP A 74 22.46 -2.57 7.99
CA ASP A 74 23.72 -3.21 7.62
C ASP A 74 23.53 -4.20 6.46
N ALA A 75 24.65 -4.61 5.87
CA ALA A 75 24.64 -5.57 4.78
C ALA A 75 23.97 -6.89 5.23
N PHE A 76 23.05 -7.41 4.41
CA PHE A 76 22.30 -8.64 4.69
C PHE A 76 21.51 -8.61 6.01
N GLU A 77 21.17 -7.42 6.52
CA GLU A 77 20.44 -7.27 7.78
C GLU A 77 18.92 -7.16 7.54
N GLU A 78 18.17 -7.81 8.43
CA GLU A 78 16.72 -7.67 8.57
C GLU A 78 16.43 -7.06 9.95
N GLN A 79 15.65 -5.98 9.99
CA GLN A 79 15.24 -5.34 11.22
C GLN A 79 13.72 -5.27 11.31
N ALA A 80 13.14 -6.12 12.16
CA ALA A 80 11.72 -6.07 12.52
C ALA A 80 11.48 -5.27 13.81
N GLY A 81 10.23 -4.81 14.01
CA GLY A 81 9.82 -4.10 15.22
C GLY A 81 10.32 -2.65 15.32
N TRP A 82 10.54 -2.02 14.16
CA TRP A 82 10.82 -0.59 14.07
C TRP A 82 9.56 0.19 13.78
N CYS A 83 9.50 1.41 14.28
CA CYS A 83 8.42 2.35 14.05
C CYS A 83 9.00 3.69 13.61
N ALA A 84 8.22 4.46 12.86
CA ALA A 84 8.51 5.87 12.56
C ALA A 84 7.32 6.72 13.01
N ALA A 85 7.58 7.82 13.72
CA ALA A 85 6.55 8.74 14.18
C ALA A 85 6.68 10.13 13.55
N TRP A 86 5.55 10.77 13.30
CA TRP A 86 5.44 12.18 12.92
C TRP A 86 4.24 12.82 13.59
N THR A 87 4.45 13.84 14.43
CA THR A 87 3.39 14.57 15.11
C THR A 87 2.85 15.66 14.20
N LEU A 88 1.54 15.63 13.93
CA LEU A 88 0.92 16.48 12.90
C LEU A 88 0.71 17.93 13.36
N GLN A 89 0.80 18.20 14.68
CA GLN A 89 0.59 19.50 15.28
C GLN A 89 -0.76 20.13 14.88
N ASN A 90 -1.78 19.29 14.67
CA ASN A 90 -3.09 19.72 14.21
C ASN A 90 -4.01 20.02 15.39
N GLU A 91 -4.47 21.27 15.50
CA GLU A 91 -5.46 21.67 16.52
C GLU A 91 -6.91 21.42 16.06
N GLN A 92 -7.11 21.19 14.76
CA GLN A 92 -8.39 20.85 14.15
C GLN A 92 -8.29 19.52 13.39
N PRO A 93 -9.42 18.86 13.08
CA PRO A 93 -9.40 17.64 12.29
C PRO A 93 -8.87 17.89 10.87
N LEU A 94 -8.15 16.91 10.33
CA LEU A 94 -7.72 16.86 8.93
C LEU A 94 -8.54 15.81 8.16
N TYR A 95 -8.81 16.06 6.89
CA TYR A 95 -9.56 15.17 6.02
C TYR A 95 -8.68 14.74 4.84
N VAL A 96 -8.12 13.54 4.92
CA VAL A 96 -7.12 13.05 3.97
C VAL A 96 -7.80 12.26 2.85
N GLU A 97 -7.83 12.81 1.63
CA GLU A 97 -8.36 12.11 0.43
C GLU A 97 -7.33 11.15 -0.17
N GLU A 98 -6.06 11.50 -0.05
CA GLU A 98 -4.97 10.74 -0.64
C GLU A 98 -3.73 10.72 0.27
N LEU A 99 -3.09 9.56 0.33
CA LEU A 99 -1.81 9.36 0.96
C LEU A 99 -0.78 8.93 -0.07
N ARG A 100 0.40 9.53 0.00
CA ARG A 100 1.57 9.17 -0.81
C ARG A 100 2.70 8.74 0.09
N MET A 101 3.43 7.72 -0.33
CA MET A 101 4.60 7.22 0.38
C MET A 101 5.76 7.15 -0.61
N ARG A 102 6.92 7.61 -0.16
CA ARG A 102 8.18 7.40 -0.87
C ARG A 102 9.18 6.72 0.05
N ASN A 103 9.73 5.62 -0.46
CA ASN A 103 10.65 4.73 0.23
C ASN A 103 12.01 4.84 -0.47
N GLY A 104 13.05 5.23 0.28
CA GLY A 104 14.43 5.34 -0.22
C GLY A 104 15.13 3.99 -0.49
N GLY A 105 14.44 2.88 -0.24
CA GLY A 105 14.92 1.50 -0.34
C GLY A 105 14.93 0.80 1.02
N GLY A 106 14.81 -0.52 1.04
CA GLY A 106 14.94 -1.32 2.25
C GLY A 106 13.74 -1.34 3.20
N PHE A 107 12.75 -0.46 3.06
CA PHE A 107 11.46 -0.63 3.73
C PHE A 107 10.69 -1.74 3.03
N HIS A 108 10.64 -2.91 3.65
CA HIS A 108 10.06 -4.12 3.06
C HIS A 108 8.53 -4.05 3.04
N HIS A 109 7.92 -3.63 4.13
CA HIS A 109 6.52 -3.23 4.19
C HIS A 109 6.33 -2.35 5.42
N SER A 110 5.20 -1.66 5.50
CA SER A 110 4.85 -0.85 6.66
C SER A 110 3.34 -0.68 6.81
N ASN A 111 2.86 -0.57 8.05
CA ASN A 111 1.45 -0.34 8.39
C ASN A 111 1.34 0.97 9.16
N TRP A 112 0.45 1.86 8.73
CA TRP A 112 0.43 3.25 9.17
C TRP A 112 -0.86 3.56 9.88
N PHE A 113 -0.74 4.27 10.99
CA PHE A 113 -1.84 4.60 11.86
C PHE A 113 -1.79 6.08 12.21
N VAL A 114 -2.95 6.71 12.36
CA VAL A 114 -3.06 7.94 13.16
C VAL A 114 -3.53 7.58 14.55
N VAL A 115 -2.86 8.12 15.55
CA VAL A 115 -3.16 7.89 16.97
C VAL A 115 -3.09 9.21 17.73
N PRO A 116 -3.83 9.36 18.84
CA PRO A 116 -3.72 10.56 19.67
C PRO A 116 -2.28 10.73 20.19
N GLU A 117 -1.77 11.95 20.16
CA GLU A 117 -0.36 12.25 20.42
C GLU A 117 0.07 12.01 21.87
N GLU A 118 -0.88 11.91 22.81
CA GLU A 118 -0.63 11.55 24.21
C GLU A 118 -0.30 10.06 24.42
N PHE A 119 -0.35 9.25 23.36
CA PHE A 119 0.07 7.86 23.39
C PHE A 119 1.39 7.65 22.63
N PHE A 120 2.12 6.61 23.04
CA PHE A 120 3.42 6.24 22.46
C PHE A 120 4.45 7.38 22.51
N ASP A 121 4.55 8.03 23.67
CA ASP A 121 5.38 9.21 23.92
C ASP A 121 6.85 9.05 23.50
N GLY A 122 7.38 10.11 22.90
CA GLY A 122 8.77 10.25 22.51
C GLY A 122 8.91 11.19 21.30
N PRO A 123 10.15 11.53 20.92
CA PRO A 123 10.39 12.38 19.75
C PRO A 123 9.92 11.71 18.46
N ASP A 124 9.63 12.52 17.45
CA ASP A 124 9.40 12.06 16.07
C ASP A 124 10.66 11.40 15.47
N GLY A 125 10.48 10.66 14.38
CA GLY A 125 11.51 9.87 13.72
C GLY A 125 11.46 8.38 14.08
N PHE A 126 12.57 7.67 13.84
CA PHE A 126 12.63 6.22 14.01
C PHE A 126 12.87 5.78 15.47
N PHE A 127 12.15 4.74 15.90
CA PHE A 127 12.30 4.12 17.21
C PHE A 127 11.94 2.63 17.17
N ARG A 128 12.30 1.87 18.21
CA ARG A 128 11.87 0.47 18.33
C ARG A 128 10.44 0.45 18.87
N CYS A 129 9.49 -0.13 18.14
CA CYS A 129 8.08 -0.16 18.56
C CYS A 129 7.88 -0.63 20.02
N PRO A 130 8.55 -1.70 20.49
CA PRO A 130 8.37 -2.17 21.87
C PRO A 130 8.84 -1.18 22.94
N GLN A 131 9.74 -0.24 22.62
CA GLN A 131 10.22 0.77 23.58
C GLN A 131 9.13 1.76 23.96
N ARG A 132 8.12 1.96 23.10
CA ARG A 132 6.97 2.83 23.37
C ARG A 132 5.68 2.04 23.60
N ASP A 133 5.77 0.72 23.82
CA ASP A 133 4.62 -0.18 23.98
C ASP A 133 3.65 -0.16 22.76
N PHE A 134 4.19 0.14 21.58
CA PHE A 134 3.43 0.16 20.34
C PHE A 134 3.10 -1.25 19.86
N THR A 135 1.82 -1.48 19.57
CA THR A 135 1.35 -2.59 18.74
C THR A 135 0.32 -2.06 17.76
N GLU A 136 0.23 -2.66 16.57
CA GLU A 136 -0.76 -2.26 15.56
C GLU A 136 -2.19 -2.36 16.10
N THR A 137 -2.49 -3.41 16.89
CA THR A 137 -3.79 -3.58 17.54
C THR A 137 -4.11 -2.42 18.48
N LYS A 138 -3.16 -1.98 19.32
CA LYS A 138 -3.36 -0.81 20.19
C LYS A 138 -3.56 0.46 19.36
N ALA A 139 -2.79 0.63 18.28
CA ALA A 139 -2.90 1.79 17.40
C ALA A 139 -4.28 1.89 16.72
N VAL A 140 -4.81 0.78 16.20
CA VAL A 140 -6.17 0.74 15.62
C VAL A 140 -7.24 1.01 16.67
N LEU A 141 -7.09 0.51 17.90
CA LEU A 141 -8.04 0.77 18.98
C LEU A 141 -7.99 2.21 19.49
N LEU A 142 -6.81 2.85 19.46
CA LEU A 142 -6.62 4.24 19.91
C LEU A 142 -6.99 5.25 18.83
N GLY A 143 -6.72 4.96 17.55
CA GLY A 143 -7.05 5.82 16.42
C GLY A 143 -7.56 5.03 15.23
N THR A 144 -6.85 5.03 14.10
CA THR A 144 -7.24 4.28 12.90
C THR A 144 -6.04 3.95 12.01
N ALA A 145 -6.11 2.85 11.27
CA ALA A 145 -5.22 2.62 10.14
C ALA A 145 -5.50 3.62 9.02
N ILE A 146 -4.45 4.09 8.35
CA ILE A 146 -4.56 5.08 7.26
C ILE A 146 -3.91 4.61 5.96
N PHE A 147 -2.95 3.67 6.04
CA PHE A 147 -2.20 3.21 4.88
C PHE A 147 -1.44 1.92 5.22
N ALA A 148 -1.12 1.14 4.19
CA ALA A 148 -0.12 0.10 4.26
C ALA A 148 0.72 0.14 2.98
N GLN A 149 2.01 -0.16 3.11
CA GLN A 149 2.95 -0.26 2.02
C GLN A 149 2.99 -1.69 1.50
N SER A 150 2.83 -1.85 0.19
CA SER A 150 3.11 -3.04 -0.60
C SER A 150 4.58 -3.44 -0.54
N THR A 151 4.85 -4.74 -0.68
CA THR A 151 6.20 -5.30 -0.52
C THR A 151 7.27 -4.57 -1.35
N GLN A 152 8.16 -3.83 -0.66
CA GLN A 152 9.30 -3.08 -1.20
C GLN A 152 8.98 -2.04 -2.26
N SER A 153 7.73 -1.59 -2.38
CA SER A 153 7.42 -0.49 -3.28
C SER A 153 8.20 0.76 -2.89
N LEU A 154 8.84 1.39 -3.87
CA LEU A 154 9.59 2.64 -3.69
C LEU A 154 8.67 3.86 -3.67
N PHE A 155 7.48 3.73 -4.24
CA PHE A 155 6.48 4.78 -4.26
C PHE A 155 5.07 4.17 -4.30
N GLU A 156 4.18 4.68 -3.45
CA GLU A 156 2.78 4.31 -3.48
C GLU A 156 1.88 5.51 -3.32
N ARG A 157 0.74 5.44 -4.01
CA ARG A 157 -0.33 6.42 -3.94
C ARG A 157 -1.62 5.69 -3.62
N GLN A 158 -2.20 6.00 -2.46
CA GLN A 158 -3.52 5.53 -2.06
C GLN A 158 -4.50 6.69 -2.14
N ARG A 159 -5.40 6.66 -3.13
CA ARG A 159 -6.51 7.61 -3.28
C ARG A 159 -7.83 6.88 -3.11
N LEU A 160 -8.73 7.39 -2.28
CA LEU A 160 -9.99 6.69 -1.97
C LEU A 160 -11.17 7.04 -2.91
N GLY A 161 -10.99 8.05 -3.77
CA GLY A 161 -12.01 8.57 -4.67
C GLY A 161 -12.51 9.95 -4.25
N ASP A 162 -13.21 10.63 -5.15
CA ASP A 162 -13.62 12.02 -4.97
C ASP A 162 -14.53 12.20 -3.75
N GLY A 163 -14.09 13.03 -2.78
CA GLY A 163 -14.85 13.32 -1.56
C GLY A 163 -14.85 12.18 -0.54
N VAL A 164 -14.04 11.14 -0.75
CA VAL A 164 -13.86 10.02 0.19
C VAL A 164 -12.56 10.23 0.95
N VAL A 165 -12.65 10.33 2.28
CA VAL A 165 -11.51 10.75 3.11
C VAL A 165 -11.31 9.85 4.31
N ILE A 166 -10.09 9.84 4.84
CA ILE A 166 -9.78 9.37 6.19
C ILE A 166 -9.73 10.61 7.09
N LYS A 167 -10.53 10.62 8.16
CA LYS A 167 -10.52 11.70 9.15
C LYS A 167 -9.39 11.47 10.16
N VAL A 168 -8.54 12.48 10.32
CA VAL A 168 -7.53 12.56 11.39
C VAL A 168 -8.04 13.54 12.44
N PRO A 169 -8.38 13.10 13.67
CA PRO A 169 -8.85 14.01 14.70
C PRO A 169 -7.76 14.99 15.18
N PRO A 170 -8.11 16.05 15.94
CA PRO A 170 -7.15 16.97 16.55
C PRO A 170 -6.11 16.25 17.43
N ARG A 171 -4.90 16.81 17.49
CA ARG A 171 -3.78 16.34 18.32
C ARG A 171 -3.43 14.89 18.08
N HIS A 172 -3.15 14.56 16.82
CA HIS A 172 -2.78 13.22 16.41
C HIS A 172 -1.37 13.20 15.81
N ARG A 173 -0.78 12.01 15.83
CA ARG A 173 0.47 11.69 15.15
C ARG A 173 0.29 10.50 14.24
N ILE A 174 1.10 10.44 13.20
CA ILE A 174 1.27 9.26 12.37
C ILE A 174 2.31 8.36 13.05
N ILE A 175 2.01 7.06 13.14
CA ILE A 175 2.99 6.04 13.46
C ILE A 175 2.94 4.95 12.39
N ALA A 176 4.07 4.71 11.73
CA ALA A 176 4.25 3.59 10.81
C ALA A 176 5.00 2.47 11.52
N ALA A 177 4.41 1.28 11.61
CA ALA A 177 5.11 0.05 11.94
C ALA A 177 5.88 -0.42 10.71
N ILE A 178 7.17 -0.65 10.83
CA ILE A 178 8.09 -0.83 9.71
C ILE A 178 8.87 -2.14 9.87
N HIS A 179 8.98 -2.84 8.75
CA HIS A 179 9.92 -3.93 8.58
C HIS A 179 11.00 -3.51 7.57
N LEU A 180 12.26 -3.47 8.01
CA LEU A 180 13.41 -3.14 7.17
C LEU A 180 14.13 -4.41 6.74
N LEU A 181 14.51 -4.49 5.46
CA LEU A 181 15.24 -5.61 4.88
C LEU A 181 16.28 -5.09 3.88
N ASN A 182 17.55 -5.36 4.15
CA ASN A 182 18.65 -5.10 3.22
C ASN A 182 19.31 -6.41 2.79
N LEU A 183 19.14 -6.76 1.52
CA LEU A 183 19.71 -7.98 0.95
C LEU A 183 21.03 -7.72 0.22
N GLY A 184 21.40 -6.44 0.10
CA GLY A 184 22.65 -6.04 -0.50
C GLY A 184 23.81 -6.34 0.44
N GLY A 185 24.96 -6.66 -0.15
CA GLY A 185 26.20 -6.81 0.61
C GLY A 185 26.82 -5.49 1.09
N ARG A 186 26.09 -4.37 1.04
CA ARG A 186 26.53 -3.06 1.53
C ARG A 186 25.56 -2.54 2.57
N ARG A 187 26.07 -1.68 3.45
CA ARG A 187 25.22 -0.86 4.31
C ARG A 187 24.32 0.05 3.48
N LEU A 188 23.04 0.05 3.79
CA LEU A 188 22.02 0.92 3.21
C LEU A 188 21.73 2.07 4.19
N ASN A 189 21.75 3.31 3.70
CA ASN A 189 21.18 4.46 4.40
C ASN A 189 19.96 4.91 3.62
N THR A 190 18.80 4.92 4.27
CA THR A 190 17.51 5.08 3.60
C THR A 190 16.56 5.95 4.42
N SER A 191 15.59 6.58 3.76
CA SER A 191 14.57 7.43 4.38
C SER A 191 13.16 7.00 3.96
N LEU A 192 12.19 7.45 4.75
CA LEU A 192 10.77 7.27 4.48
C LEU A 192 10.13 8.65 4.48
N GLN A 193 9.34 8.93 3.45
CA GLN A 193 8.62 10.17 3.30
C GLN A 193 7.14 9.88 3.08
N ALA A 194 6.28 10.80 3.50
CA ALA A 194 4.87 10.73 3.18
C ALA A 194 4.27 12.08 2.83
N GLY A 195 3.24 12.02 2.00
CA GLY A 195 2.39 13.13 1.60
C GLY A 195 0.94 12.85 1.96
N LEU A 196 0.24 13.86 2.48
CA LEU A 196 -1.20 13.82 2.73
C LEU A 196 -1.86 14.91 1.89
N THR A 197 -2.76 14.52 0.98
CA THR A 197 -3.64 15.47 0.32
C THR A 197 -4.89 15.66 1.16
N LEU A 198 -5.03 16.86 1.70
CA LEU A 198 -6.17 17.32 2.47
C LEU A 198 -7.29 17.78 1.53
N LEU A 199 -8.52 17.54 1.95
CA LEU A 199 -9.74 18.01 1.30
C LEU A 199 -10.51 18.95 2.24
N HIS A 200 -11.09 20.01 1.70
CA HIS A 200 -11.96 20.90 2.46
C HIS A 200 -13.15 20.12 3.05
N PRO A 201 -13.52 20.30 4.33
CA PRO A 201 -14.59 19.52 4.96
C PRO A 201 -15.95 19.64 4.25
N ALA A 202 -16.25 20.79 3.63
CA ALA A 202 -17.44 20.99 2.79
C ALA A 202 -17.53 20.04 1.59
N ALA A 203 -16.40 19.58 1.04
CA ALA A 203 -16.34 18.67 -0.10
C ALA A 203 -16.39 17.19 0.31
N VAL A 204 -16.32 16.88 1.61
CA VAL A 204 -16.36 15.49 2.12
C VAL A 204 -17.76 14.91 1.95
N ARG A 205 -17.81 13.81 1.19
CA ARG A 205 -19.00 12.97 0.98
C ARG A 205 -19.04 11.79 1.96
N THR A 206 -17.90 11.13 2.17
CA THR A 206 -17.82 9.94 3.03
C THR A 206 -16.51 9.91 3.81
N VAL A 207 -16.58 9.55 5.10
CA VAL A 207 -15.40 9.19 5.89
C VAL A 207 -15.21 7.68 5.82
N ALA A 208 -14.19 7.26 5.09
CA ALA A 208 -13.84 5.85 4.91
C ALA A 208 -13.38 5.22 6.22
N THR A 209 -13.65 3.93 6.35
CA THR A 209 -13.35 3.12 7.51
C THR A 209 -12.46 1.96 7.07
N PRO A 210 -11.28 1.77 7.69
CA PRO A 210 -10.44 0.65 7.33
C PRO A 210 -11.05 -0.66 7.84
N PHE A 211 -10.79 -1.72 7.10
CA PHE A 211 -11.02 -3.08 7.53
C PHE A 211 -9.91 -3.99 7.06
N ARG A 212 -9.76 -5.13 7.73
CA ARG A 212 -8.78 -6.15 7.36
C ARG A 212 -9.45 -7.49 7.12
N LEU A 213 -9.04 -8.14 6.03
CA LEU A 213 -9.25 -9.58 5.81
C LEU A 213 -7.93 -10.31 6.02
N TYR A 214 -7.93 -11.44 6.73
CA TYR A 214 -6.70 -12.17 7.00
C TYR A 214 -6.86 -13.69 7.13
N TYR A 215 -5.79 -14.44 6.87
CA TYR A 215 -5.71 -15.88 7.09
C TYR A 215 -4.44 -16.22 7.88
N ASN A 216 -4.57 -16.36 9.20
CA ASN A 216 -3.45 -16.65 10.11
C ASN A 216 -3.15 -18.14 10.24
N ASP A 217 -4.15 -19.02 10.09
CA ASP A 217 -3.99 -20.48 10.16
C ASP A 217 -3.40 -21.07 8.86
N LEU A 218 -2.33 -20.45 8.39
CA LEU A 218 -1.68 -20.72 7.12
C LEU A 218 -0.62 -21.81 7.30
N HIS A 219 -0.74 -22.90 6.56
CA HIS A 219 0.18 -24.03 6.57
C HIS A 219 0.37 -24.58 5.16
N LEU A 220 1.26 -23.96 4.39
CA LEU A 220 1.59 -24.40 3.03
C LEU A 220 2.23 -25.79 3.12
N PRO A 221 1.65 -26.83 2.49
CA PRO A 221 2.25 -28.15 2.47
C PRO A 221 3.61 -28.15 1.74
N PRO A 222 4.57 -29.00 2.14
CA PRO A 222 5.82 -29.18 1.39
C PRO A 222 5.54 -29.58 -0.06
N GLU A 223 6.38 -29.10 -0.99
CA GLU A 223 6.41 -29.53 -2.39
C GLU A 223 5.04 -29.49 -3.11
N ALA A 224 4.19 -28.52 -2.76
CA ALA A 224 2.80 -28.46 -3.21
C ALA A 224 2.40 -27.06 -3.68
N SER A 225 1.43 -27.03 -4.59
CA SER A 225 0.63 -25.83 -4.85
C SER A 225 -0.61 -25.86 -3.96
N SER A 226 -0.94 -24.73 -3.33
CA SER A 226 -2.09 -24.62 -2.43
C SER A 226 -2.85 -23.31 -2.64
N ARG A 227 -4.15 -23.30 -2.36
CA ARG A 227 -5.01 -22.12 -2.27
C ARG A 227 -5.68 -22.12 -0.91
N PHE A 228 -5.57 -21.00 -0.20
CA PHE A 228 -6.26 -20.78 1.07
C PHE A 228 -7.38 -19.78 0.84
N GLN A 229 -8.60 -20.14 1.22
CA GLN A 229 -9.79 -19.35 0.96
C GLN A 229 -10.67 -19.25 2.20
N SER A 230 -11.33 -18.11 2.39
CA SER A 230 -12.40 -17.98 3.36
C SER A 230 -13.53 -17.11 2.83
N THR A 231 -14.75 -17.42 3.26
CA THR A 231 -15.96 -16.64 3.00
C THR A 231 -16.40 -15.97 4.30
N CYS A 232 -16.43 -14.66 4.32
CA CYS A 232 -16.80 -13.85 5.48
C CYS A 232 -18.21 -13.28 5.28
N ASP A 233 -19.20 -13.79 6.03
CA ASP A 233 -20.51 -13.13 6.15
C ASP A 233 -20.37 -11.89 7.02
N LEU A 234 -20.41 -10.71 6.41
CA LEU A 234 -20.21 -9.43 7.10
C LEU A 234 -21.53 -8.85 7.59
N LYS A 235 -22.64 -9.17 6.89
CA LYS A 235 -23.96 -8.62 7.15
C LYS A 235 -24.43 -8.85 8.57
N THR A 236 -24.57 -10.11 8.98
CA THR A 236 -25.16 -10.45 10.29
C THR A 236 -24.36 -9.87 11.46
N PRO A 237 -23.02 -10.00 11.52
CA PRO A 237 -22.23 -9.42 12.60
C PRO A 237 -22.31 -7.89 12.64
N VAL A 238 -22.28 -7.22 11.49
CA VAL A 238 -22.35 -5.75 11.42
C VAL A 238 -23.73 -5.27 11.86
N GLU A 239 -24.83 -5.80 11.31
CA GLU A 239 -26.20 -5.42 11.68
C GLU A 239 -26.45 -5.60 13.18
N ASN A 240 -25.95 -6.70 13.76
CA ASN A 240 -26.05 -6.93 15.21
C ASN A 240 -25.26 -5.90 16.05
N ALA A 241 -24.16 -5.37 15.51
CA ALA A 241 -23.31 -4.42 16.21
C ALA A 241 -23.82 -2.98 16.15
N VAL A 242 -24.40 -2.56 15.02
CA VAL A 242 -24.87 -1.18 14.80
C VAL A 242 -26.37 -0.99 14.91
N GLY A 243 -27.17 -2.04 14.68
CA GLY A 243 -28.64 -1.98 14.68
C GLY A 243 -29.25 -1.42 13.38
N ASP A 244 -28.42 -0.90 12.48
CA ASP A 244 -28.80 -0.43 11.14
C ASP A 244 -28.62 -1.53 10.08
N PRO A 245 -29.33 -1.45 8.93
CA PRO A 245 -29.14 -2.36 7.81
C PRO A 245 -27.70 -2.38 7.30
N PHE A 246 -27.22 -3.56 6.88
CA PHE A 246 -25.88 -3.69 6.34
C PHE A 246 -25.70 -2.89 5.05
N GLU A 247 -24.81 -1.89 5.12
CA GLU A 247 -24.31 -1.15 3.97
C GLU A 247 -22.78 -1.17 4.00
N LEU A 248 -22.18 -1.68 2.93
CA LEU A 248 -20.74 -1.59 2.71
C LEU A 248 -20.50 -1.12 1.27
N LYS A 249 -19.83 0.03 1.13
CA LYS A 249 -19.30 0.50 -0.16
C LYS A 249 -17.78 0.45 -0.13
N LEU A 250 -17.18 -0.39 -0.95
CA LEU A 250 -15.75 -0.58 -1.03
C LEU A 250 -15.11 0.51 -1.90
N PHE A 251 -14.12 1.21 -1.34
CA PHE A 251 -13.38 2.30 -1.99
C PHE A 251 -11.99 1.88 -2.43
N TYR A 252 -11.33 1.01 -1.66
CA TYR A 252 -9.95 0.62 -1.90
C TYR A 252 -9.65 -0.75 -1.34
N VAL A 253 -8.76 -1.49 -2.01
CA VAL A 253 -8.20 -2.77 -1.57
C VAL A 253 -6.70 -2.79 -1.77
N LEU A 254 -5.99 -3.46 -0.87
CA LEU A 254 -4.57 -3.73 -0.96
C LEU A 254 -4.29 -5.11 -0.36
N PRO A 255 -4.11 -6.16 -1.19
CA PRO A 255 -3.73 -7.47 -0.69
C PRO A 255 -2.24 -7.54 -0.36
N HIS A 256 -1.87 -8.55 0.43
CA HIS A 256 -0.50 -8.82 0.82
C HIS A 256 -0.21 -10.32 0.98
N TYR A 257 0.89 -10.76 0.39
CA TYR A 257 1.53 -12.08 0.52
C TYR A 257 3.03 -11.97 0.21
N HIS A 258 3.82 -13.00 0.53
CA HIS A 258 5.27 -13.01 0.31
C HIS A 258 5.66 -13.88 -0.91
N ALA A 259 6.94 -14.25 -1.00
CA ALA A 259 7.59 -14.76 -2.20
C ALA A 259 7.05 -16.09 -2.75
N PHE A 260 6.35 -16.89 -1.94
CA PHE A 260 5.69 -18.12 -2.38
C PHE A 260 4.27 -17.89 -2.91
N GLY A 261 3.70 -16.71 -2.68
CA GLY A 261 2.38 -16.35 -3.21
C GLY A 261 2.42 -16.17 -4.72
N ASP A 262 1.41 -16.73 -5.40
CA ASP A 262 1.26 -16.62 -6.86
C ASP A 262 -0.12 -16.11 -7.28
N GLY A 263 -0.91 -15.63 -6.32
CA GLY A 263 -2.07 -14.81 -6.63
C GLY A 263 -2.97 -14.54 -5.43
N PHE A 264 -3.82 -13.54 -5.62
CA PHE A 264 -4.88 -13.14 -4.71
C PHE A 264 -6.18 -12.96 -5.49
N ASP A 265 -7.30 -13.30 -4.87
CA ASP A 265 -8.65 -13.04 -5.39
C ASP A 265 -9.54 -12.54 -4.25
N LEU A 266 -10.25 -11.45 -4.51
CA LEU A 266 -11.37 -10.96 -3.72
C LEU A 266 -12.64 -11.08 -4.56
N SER A 267 -13.66 -11.71 -4.02
CA SER A 267 -14.95 -11.95 -4.68
C SER A 267 -16.14 -11.63 -3.77
N LEU A 268 -17.30 -11.40 -4.36
CA LEU A 268 -18.55 -11.23 -3.62
C LEU A 268 -18.96 -12.53 -2.92
N ALA A 269 -19.48 -12.43 -1.70
CA ALA A 269 -20.10 -13.54 -1.00
C ALA A 269 -21.59 -13.29 -0.75
N GLY A 270 -22.40 -14.29 -1.05
CA GLY A 270 -23.86 -14.27 -0.94
C GLY A 270 -24.56 -13.54 -2.08
N GLY A 271 -25.88 -13.68 -2.13
CA GLY A 271 -26.72 -13.02 -3.13
C GLY A 271 -26.64 -13.61 -4.55
N PRO A 272 -27.26 -12.94 -5.53
CA PRO A 272 -27.31 -13.41 -6.92
C PRO A 272 -25.95 -13.38 -7.66
N ARG A 273 -24.98 -12.64 -7.13
CA ARG A 273 -23.63 -12.44 -7.70
C ARG A 273 -22.54 -13.17 -6.89
N ASP A 274 -22.91 -14.17 -6.08
CA ASP A 274 -21.94 -14.94 -5.28
C ASP A 274 -20.82 -15.50 -6.16
N GLY A 275 -19.57 -15.31 -5.73
CA GLY A 275 -18.36 -15.76 -6.41
C GLY A 275 -17.89 -14.85 -7.56
N GLU A 276 -18.57 -13.74 -7.85
CA GLU A 276 -18.05 -12.77 -8.81
C GLU A 276 -16.77 -12.12 -8.29
N SER A 277 -15.69 -12.23 -9.07
CA SER A 277 -14.39 -11.61 -8.77
C SER A 277 -14.48 -10.09 -8.86
N LEU A 278 -14.02 -9.42 -7.81
CA LEU A 278 -13.94 -7.98 -7.67
C LEU A 278 -12.54 -7.44 -7.91
N PHE A 279 -11.52 -8.20 -7.49
CA PHE A 279 -10.12 -7.82 -7.60
C PHE A 279 -9.24 -9.06 -7.63
N GLN A 280 -8.24 -9.06 -8.52
CA GLN A 280 -7.30 -10.17 -8.67
C GLN A 280 -5.88 -9.66 -8.84
N VAL A 281 -4.95 -10.39 -8.22
CA VAL A 281 -3.52 -10.29 -8.48
C VAL A 281 -3.03 -11.64 -8.97
N SER A 282 -2.24 -11.65 -10.04
CA SER A 282 -1.64 -12.87 -10.59
C SER A 282 -0.13 -12.82 -10.44
N GLY A 283 0.45 -13.89 -9.89
CA GLY A 283 1.88 -13.98 -9.65
C GLY A 283 2.37 -13.09 -8.52
N PHE A 284 3.68 -12.93 -8.42
CA PHE A 284 4.34 -11.99 -7.53
C PHE A 284 5.24 -11.10 -8.40
N ASP A 285 5.09 -9.78 -8.33
CA ASP A 285 5.87 -8.85 -9.16
C ASP A 285 6.33 -7.58 -8.41
N ALA A 286 6.28 -7.61 -7.08
CA ALA A 286 6.68 -6.50 -6.19
C ALA A 286 5.99 -5.16 -6.51
N ASP A 287 4.87 -5.18 -7.24
CA ASP A 287 4.08 -3.99 -7.53
C ASP A 287 3.35 -3.46 -6.30
N ALA A 288 2.96 -2.19 -6.41
CA ALA A 288 1.87 -1.68 -5.60
C ALA A 288 0.57 -2.39 -6.02
N HIS A 289 0.07 -3.29 -5.18
CA HIS A 289 -1.17 -4.05 -5.47
C HIS A 289 -2.45 -3.34 -5.00
N GLY A 290 -2.30 -2.08 -4.59
CA GLY A 290 -3.40 -1.22 -4.18
C GLY A 290 -4.28 -0.82 -5.36
N ALA A 291 -5.60 -0.91 -5.19
CA ALA A 291 -6.56 -0.49 -6.20
C ALA A 291 -7.76 0.23 -5.60
N SER A 292 -8.12 1.35 -6.21
CA SER A 292 -9.33 2.12 -5.90
C SER A 292 -10.50 1.67 -6.76
N PHE A 293 -11.72 1.78 -6.22
CA PHE A 293 -12.96 1.55 -6.95
C PHE A 293 -13.64 2.88 -7.23
N ASP A 294 -13.73 3.25 -8.50
CA ASP A 294 -14.45 4.43 -8.97
C ASP A 294 -15.36 4.07 -10.16
N PRO A 295 -16.70 4.02 -9.98
CA PRO A 295 -17.42 4.32 -8.74
C PRO A 295 -17.19 3.27 -7.63
N PRO A 296 -17.45 3.62 -6.35
CA PRO A 296 -17.36 2.68 -5.23
C PRO A 296 -18.24 1.45 -5.42
N LEU A 297 -17.74 0.27 -5.02
CA LEU A 297 -18.49 -0.98 -5.14
C LEU A 297 -19.43 -1.18 -3.94
N SER A 298 -20.74 -1.11 -4.18
CA SER A 298 -21.78 -1.35 -3.17
C SER A 298 -22.14 -2.83 -3.05
N LEU A 299 -21.86 -3.45 -1.89
CA LEU A 299 -22.26 -4.84 -1.62
C LEU A 299 -23.78 -4.99 -1.51
N LYS A 300 -24.46 -3.97 -0.96
CA LYS A 300 -25.91 -3.93 -0.88
C LYS A 300 -26.56 -4.01 -2.26
N ASP A 301 -26.07 -3.21 -3.21
CA ASP A 301 -26.61 -3.18 -4.57
C ASP A 301 -26.29 -4.46 -5.35
N ALA A 302 -25.20 -5.15 -4.99
CA ALA A 302 -24.88 -6.48 -5.49
C ALA A 302 -25.72 -7.60 -4.85
N GLY A 303 -26.49 -7.31 -3.81
CA GLY A 303 -27.23 -8.30 -3.01
C GLY A 303 -26.32 -9.20 -2.16
N ALA A 304 -25.04 -8.85 -2.01
CA ALA A 304 -24.04 -9.62 -1.29
C ALA A 304 -24.18 -9.44 0.22
N THR A 305 -23.84 -10.48 0.99
CA THR A 305 -23.81 -10.44 2.46
C THR A 305 -22.39 -10.31 3.00
N GLY A 306 -21.37 -10.42 2.15
CA GLY A 306 -19.99 -10.20 2.55
C GLY A 306 -18.99 -10.40 1.41
N LEU A 307 -17.80 -10.85 1.78
CA LEU A 307 -16.66 -11.00 0.88
C LEU A 307 -16.04 -12.40 1.02
N ARG A 308 -15.57 -12.95 -0.10
CA ARG A 308 -14.70 -14.13 -0.15
C ARG A 308 -13.32 -13.68 -0.58
N PHE A 309 -12.29 -14.12 0.11
CA PHE A 309 -10.91 -13.83 -0.28
C PHE A 309 -10.10 -15.12 -0.33
N SER A 310 -9.09 -15.13 -1.19
CA SER A 310 -8.16 -16.24 -1.25
C SER A 310 -6.76 -15.81 -1.67
N CYS A 311 -5.77 -16.51 -1.14
CA CYS A 311 -4.38 -16.41 -1.59
C CYS A 311 -3.93 -17.77 -2.10
N SER A 312 -3.18 -17.76 -3.19
CA SER A 312 -2.58 -18.97 -3.76
C SER A 312 -1.08 -18.97 -3.61
N TYR A 313 -0.51 -20.16 -3.45
CA TYR A 313 0.91 -20.35 -3.19
C TYR A 313 1.48 -21.54 -3.92
N ARG A 314 2.80 -21.50 -4.12
CA ARG A 314 3.64 -22.63 -4.47
C ARG A 314 4.75 -22.77 -3.45
N ASN A 315 4.71 -23.82 -2.64
CA ASN A 315 5.80 -24.17 -1.72
C ASN A 315 6.66 -25.28 -2.33
N PRO A 316 7.86 -24.97 -2.82
CA PRO A 316 8.75 -25.99 -3.40
C PRO A 316 9.67 -26.65 -2.39
N THR A 317 9.64 -26.20 -1.14
CA THR A 317 10.55 -26.68 -0.12
C THR A 317 10.06 -28.00 0.45
N SER A 318 10.97 -28.78 1.01
CA SER A 318 10.64 -30.03 1.71
C SER A 318 10.04 -29.81 3.11
N ARG A 319 9.73 -28.56 3.48
CA ARG A 319 9.15 -28.20 4.79
C ARG A 319 7.84 -27.45 4.60
N SER A 320 6.99 -27.49 5.62
CA SER A 320 5.80 -26.63 5.63
C SER A 320 6.21 -25.19 5.93
N ILE A 321 5.56 -24.24 5.26
CA ILE A 321 5.70 -22.81 5.50
C ILE A 321 4.44 -22.33 6.21
N SER A 322 4.61 -21.58 7.29
CA SER A 322 3.52 -21.07 8.12
C SER A 322 3.34 -19.57 7.99
N TYR A 323 2.23 -19.05 8.53
CA TYR A 323 2.04 -17.61 8.67
C TYR A 323 3.23 -16.96 9.41
N GLY A 324 3.76 -15.87 8.86
CA GLY A 324 4.81 -15.09 9.52
C GLY A 324 5.55 -14.15 8.59
N LEU A 325 6.48 -13.41 9.18
CA LEU A 325 7.46 -12.59 8.47
C LEU A 325 8.61 -13.46 7.93
N ALA A 326 9.61 -12.84 7.30
CA ALA A 326 10.85 -13.49 6.86
C ALA A 326 10.61 -14.73 5.98
N GLU A 327 10.83 -15.93 6.55
CA GLU A 327 10.63 -17.22 5.87
C GLU A 327 9.18 -17.71 5.86
N GLY A 328 8.28 -16.99 6.54
CA GLY A 328 6.85 -17.26 6.58
C GLY A 328 6.09 -16.60 5.42
N GLU A 329 4.81 -16.93 5.32
CA GLU A 329 3.89 -16.34 4.34
C GLU A 329 2.79 -15.53 5.01
N MET A 330 2.05 -14.75 4.22
CA MET A 330 0.89 -14.02 4.69
C MET A 330 -0.23 -14.11 3.66
N CYS A 331 -1.48 -14.15 4.13
CA CYS A 331 -2.65 -13.89 3.30
C CYS A 331 -3.47 -12.80 3.98
N MET A 332 -3.33 -11.57 3.53
CA MET A 332 -4.04 -10.44 4.12
C MET A 332 -4.53 -9.46 3.07
N MET A 333 -5.47 -8.62 3.46
CA MET A 333 -5.91 -7.48 2.68
C MET A 333 -6.29 -6.35 3.62
N LEU A 334 -5.74 -5.15 3.36
CA LEU A 334 -6.29 -3.90 3.87
C LEU A 334 -7.35 -3.41 2.90
N GLY A 335 -8.50 -2.97 3.41
CA GLY A 335 -9.52 -2.31 2.62
C GLY A 335 -10.03 -1.04 3.29
N PHE A 336 -10.55 -0.12 2.48
CA PHE A 336 -11.27 1.05 2.96
C PHE A 336 -12.69 1.02 2.40
N ALA A 337 -13.66 1.20 3.28
CA ALA A 337 -15.07 1.16 2.92
C ALA A 337 -15.92 2.18 3.69
N GLU A 338 -17.08 2.51 3.16
CA GLU A 338 -18.16 3.11 3.94
C GLU A 338 -18.74 2.01 4.83
N LEU A 339 -18.51 2.10 6.15
CA LEU A 339 -18.96 1.12 7.13
C LEU A 339 -19.17 1.80 8.49
N GLY A 340 -20.21 1.37 9.23
CA GLY A 340 -20.53 1.91 10.55
C GLY A 340 -19.61 1.44 11.70
N VAL A 341 -18.75 0.45 11.43
CA VAL A 341 -17.84 -0.17 12.41
C VAL A 341 -16.44 -0.29 11.83
N LEU A 342 -15.42 -0.27 12.69
CA LEU A 342 -14.12 -0.84 12.36
C LEU A 342 -14.30 -2.36 12.26
N LEU A 343 -13.66 -2.99 11.28
CA LEU A 343 -13.90 -4.41 10.99
C LEU A 343 -12.58 -5.16 10.86
N ASP A 344 -12.43 -6.23 11.63
CA ASP A 344 -11.36 -7.21 11.45
C ASP A 344 -12.03 -8.57 11.21
N ALA A 345 -11.72 -9.22 10.10
CA ALA A 345 -12.35 -10.48 9.74
C ALA A 345 -11.35 -11.45 9.14
N GLY A 346 -11.42 -12.72 9.52
CA GLY A 346 -10.44 -13.67 9.01
C GLY A 346 -10.46 -15.04 9.65
N VAL A 347 -9.51 -15.86 9.24
CA VAL A 347 -9.29 -17.22 9.74
C VAL A 347 -8.16 -17.19 10.75
N GLU A 348 -8.52 -17.36 12.03
CA GLU A 348 -7.53 -17.48 13.11
C GLU A 348 -7.07 -18.93 13.33
N SER A 349 -7.98 -19.88 13.11
CA SER A 349 -7.77 -21.32 13.32
C SER A 349 -8.87 -22.12 12.63
N GLY A 350 -8.63 -23.41 12.37
CA GLY A 350 -9.61 -24.33 11.81
C GLY A 350 -9.53 -24.47 10.29
N SER A 351 -8.38 -24.16 9.70
CA SER A 351 -8.09 -24.46 8.30
C SER A 351 -8.13 -25.96 8.07
N ALA A 352 -8.82 -26.39 7.01
CA ALA A 352 -8.90 -27.77 6.60
C ALA A 352 -8.81 -27.90 5.08
N GLY A 353 -8.16 -28.96 4.62
CA GLY A 353 -8.17 -29.32 3.21
C GLY A 353 -9.59 -29.75 2.79
N VAL A 354 -10.05 -29.25 1.65
CA VAL A 354 -11.34 -29.61 1.06
C VAL A 354 -11.11 -30.23 -0.33
N GLU A 355 -11.95 -31.20 -0.72
CA GLU A 355 -11.87 -31.77 -2.06
C GLU A 355 -12.17 -30.70 -3.10
N SER A 356 -11.22 -30.42 -4.00
CA SER A 356 -11.45 -29.51 -5.11
C SER A 356 -12.36 -30.18 -6.13
N GLY A 357 -13.54 -29.61 -6.37
CA GLY A 357 -14.49 -30.09 -7.40
C GLY A 357 -14.02 -29.92 -8.85
N GLY A 358 -12.72 -29.72 -9.10
CA GLY A 358 -12.13 -29.41 -10.40
C GLY A 358 -10.69 -29.91 -10.54
N SER A 359 -10.30 -30.17 -11.80
CA SER A 359 -9.05 -30.84 -12.23
C SER A 359 -7.78 -29.98 -12.12
N GLY A 360 -7.44 -29.50 -10.93
CA GLY A 360 -6.20 -28.73 -10.71
C GLY A 360 -5.25 -29.41 -9.74
N ASP A 361 -3.94 -29.40 -10.04
CA ASP A 361 -2.83 -29.84 -9.17
C ASP A 361 -2.66 -29.00 -7.88
N ARG A 362 -3.67 -28.18 -7.50
CA ARG A 362 -3.62 -27.24 -6.38
C ARG A 362 -4.55 -27.70 -5.27
N GLN A 363 -3.99 -27.91 -4.08
CA GLN A 363 -4.75 -28.28 -2.89
C GLN A 363 -5.55 -27.07 -2.39
N LEU A 364 -6.83 -27.24 -2.09
CA LEU A 364 -7.69 -26.19 -1.57
C LEU A 364 -7.85 -26.34 -0.05
N PHE A 365 -7.63 -25.25 0.67
CA PHE A 365 -7.83 -25.14 2.10
C PHE A 365 -8.87 -24.07 2.41
N GLU A 366 -9.81 -24.40 3.26
CA GLU A 366 -10.84 -23.48 3.73
C GLU A 366 -10.82 -23.40 5.25
N GLY A 367 -11.10 -22.20 5.78
CA GLY A 367 -11.16 -21.96 7.22
C GLY A 367 -12.34 -21.06 7.57
N PRO A 368 -12.91 -21.20 8.77
CA PRO A 368 -14.05 -20.40 9.19
C PRO A 368 -13.66 -18.93 9.36
N CYS A 369 -14.39 -18.03 8.71
CA CYS A 369 -14.18 -16.60 8.90
C CYS A 369 -14.85 -16.12 10.19
N ARG A 370 -14.05 -15.63 11.13
CA ARG A 370 -14.53 -14.89 12.30
C ARG A 370 -14.59 -13.41 11.95
N VAL A 371 -15.71 -12.77 12.24
CA VAL A 371 -15.91 -11.32 12.02
C VAL A 371 -15.99 -10.61 13.35
N LEU A 372 -15.15 -9.60 13.57
CA LEU A 372 -15.11 -8.78 14.76
C LEU A 372 -15.45 -7.32 14.40
N PRO A 373 -16.73 -6.91 14.53
CA PRO A 373 -17.11 -5.51 14.42
C PRO A 373 -16.73 -4.78 15.71
N LEU A 374 -16.06 -3.64 15.58
CA LEU A 374 -15.67 -2.76 16.67
C LEU A 374 -16.33 -1.39 16.48
N PRO A 375 -16.94 -0.80 17.52
CA PRO A 375 -17.60 0.50 17.40
C PRO A 375 -16.62 1.58 16.96
N LYS A 376 -17.06 2.45 16.05
CA LYS A 376 -16.32 3.68 15.72
C LYS A 376 -16.40 4.66 16.88
N LYS A 377 -15.32 5.42 17.07
CA LYS A 377 -15.30 6.55 18.00
C LYS A 377 -16.06 7.73 17.39
N PRO A 378 -16.66 8.62 18.21
CA PRO A 378 -17.28 9.85 17.71
C PRO A 378 -16.31 10.71 16.86
N THR A 379 -15.02 10.67 17.17
CA THR A 379 -13.97 11.37 16.43
C THR A 379 -13.71 10.83 15.01
N GLN A 380 -14.29 9.68 14.66
CA GLN A 380 -14.18 9.03 13.34
C GLN A 380 -15.44 9.24 12.47
N GLY A 381 -16.34 10.12 12.89
CA GLY A 381 -17.56 10.49 12.17
C GLY A 381 -17.34 11.51 11.04
N PRO A 382 -18.41 11.87 10.31
CA PRO A 382 -18.36 12.90 9.27
C PRO A 382 -17.98 14.28 9.82
N PRO A 383 -17.68 15.26 8.94
CA PRO A 383 -17.50 16.63 9.37
C PRO A 383 -18.74 17.23 10.03
N THR A 384 -18.53 18.06 11.04
CA THR A 384 -19.57 18.90 11.65
C THR A 384 -19.94 20.08 10.73
N GLU A 385 -21.08 20.71 10.96
CA GLU A 385 -21.48 21.91 10.21
C GLU A 385 -20.48 23.06 10.39
N ASP A 386 -19.95 23.25 11.60
CA ASP A 386 -18.92 24.26 11.86
C ASP A 386 -17.63 23.97 11.08
N GLU A 387 -17.23 22.70 11.01
CA GLU A 387 -16.07 22.27 10.20
C GLU A 387 -16.32 22.50 8.69
N ARG A 388 -17.55 22.31 8.20
CA ARG A 388 -17.91 22.57 6.79
C ARG A 388 -17.96 24.04 6.44
N ALA A 389 -18.34 24.90 7.38
CA ALA A 389 -18.46 26.33 7.18
C ALA A 389 -17.14 27.09 7.37
N ALA A 390 -16.19 26.51 8.10
CA ALA A 390 -14.87 27.10 8.31
C ALA A 390 -13.96 26.92 7.08
N PRO A 391 -12.96 27.82 6.89
CA PRO A 391 -11.92 27.65 5.87
C PRO A 391 -11.13 26.34 6.00
N LEU A 392 -10.45 25.93 4.92
CA LEU A 392 -9.54 24.78 4.97
C LEU A 392 -8.45 25.00 6.04
N TYR A 393 -8.48 24.18 7.09
CA TYR A 393 -7.47 24.20 8.13
C TYR A 393 -6.17 23.54 7.65
N LEU A 394 -5.05 24.25 7.82
CA LEU A 394 -3.69 23.73 7.63
C LEU A 394 -2.94 23.79 8.96
N PRO A 395 -2.34 22.68 9.44
CA PRO A 395 -1.49 22.71 10.61
C PRO A 395 -0.22 23.55 10.36
N PRO A 396 0.50 23.99 11.41
CA PRO A 396 1.76 24.71 11.25
C PRO A 396 2.77 23.94 10.38
N ASN A 397 3.46 24.64 9.49
CA ASN A 397 4.37 24.03 8.51
C ASN A 397 5.79 23.77 9.05
N GLU A 398 6.02 23.85 10.37
CA GLU A 398 7.37 23.63 10.92
C GLU A 398 7.81 22.18 10.71
N GLY A 399 8.91 21.99 9.98
CA GLY A 399 9.45 20.66 9.67
C GLY A 399 8.83 19.96 8.45
N LEU A 400 7.77 20.52 7.85
CA LEU A 400 7.23 19.98 6.59
C LEU A 400 8.20 20.19 5.43
N LEU A 401 8.18 19.27 4.48
CA LEU A 401 8.84 19.42 3.20
C LEU A 401 8.16 20.54 2.40
N LEU A 402 8.97 21.35 1.73
CA LEU A 402 8.47 22.39 0.82
C LEU A 402 7.84 21.78 -0.44
N ASP A 403 8.44 20.68 -0.91
CA ASP A 403 7.97 19.98 -2.09
C ASP A 403 7.04 18.82 -1.69
N PRO A 404 5.94 18.59 -2.43
CA PRO A 404 5.10 17.44 -2.20
C PRO A 404 5.86 16.12 -2.45
N VAL A 405 5.44 15.06 -1.75
CA VAL A 405 5.91 13.71 -2.05
C VAL A 405 5.28 13.27 -3.37
N GLU A 406 6.04 13.35 -4.44
CA GLU A 406 5.62 13.00 -5.80
C GLU A 406 6.32 11.75 -6.29
N THR A 407 5.73 11.12 -7.32
CA THR A 407 6.42 10.07 -8.07
C THR A 407 7.74 10.64 -8.58
N PRO A 408 8.89 10.06 -8.22
CA PRO A 408 10.17 10.57 -8.67
C PRO A 408 10.26 10.46 -10.20
N THR A 409 10.76 11.52 -10.85
CA THR A 409 11.02 11.47 -12.29
C THR A 409 12.22 10.58 -12.55
N CYS A 410 12.01 9.51 -13.31
CA CYS A 410 13.10 8.65 -13.75
C CYS A 410 14.10 9.46 -14.60
N ARG A 411 15.40 9.24 -14.36
CA ARG A 411 16.51 9.76 -15.17
C ARG A 411 17.41 8.61 -15.58
N ASP A 412 17.88 8.65 -16.83
CA ASP A 412 18.88 7.69 -17.32
C ASP A 412 20.13 7.75 -16.45
N ALA A 413 20.76 6.60 -16.24
CA ALA A 413 21.92 6.46 -15.39
C ALA A 413 23.11 7.24 -15.97
N ASN A 414 23.90 7.86 -15.10
CA ASN A 414 25.08 8.62 -15.53
C ASN A 414 26.15 7.67 -16.14
N PRO A 415 26.45 7.78 -17.45
CA PRO A 415 27.41 6.90 -18.11
C PRO A 415 28.85 7.14 -17.67
N GLU A 416 29.15 8.24 -16.97
CA GLU A 416 30.48 8.57 -16.45
C GLU A 416 30.67 8.16 -14.98
N ALA A 417 29.64 7.61 -14.33
CA ALA A 417 29.74 7.20 -12.93
C ALA A 417 30.79 6.09 -12.75
N ALA A 418 31.55 6.17 -11.66
CA ALA A 418 32.52 5.15 -11.28
C ALA A 418 31.85 4.05 -10.45
N ALA A 419 32.18 2.79 -10.74
CA ALA A 419 31.71 1.66 -9.96
C ALA A 419 32.03 1.83 -8.47
N VAL A 420 31.06 1.45 -7.64
CA VAL A 420 31.15 1.52 -6.18
C VAL A 420 32.14 0.52 -5.57
N MET A 421 32.48 -0.54 -6.30
CA MET A 421 33.44 -1.58 -5.89
C MET A 421 33.99 -2.31 -7.11
N ALA A 422 34.84 -3.32 -6.89
CA ALA A 422 35.44 -4.11 -7.97
C ALA A 422 34.35 -4.76 -8.86
N PRO A 423 34.45 -4.64 -10.20
CA PRO A 423 33.43 -5.13 -11.13
C PRO A 423 33.55 -6.64 -11.38
N THR A 424 33.18 -7.43 -10.38
CA THR A 424 33.16 -8.90 -10.45
C THR A 424 31.73 -9.43 -10.45
N LEU A 425 31.52 -10.65 -10.94
CA LEU A 425 30.18 -11.25 -10.98
C LEU A 425 29.63 -11.46 -9.57
N ALA A 426 30.46 -11.83 -8.60
CA ALA A 426 30.06 -11.93 -7.20
C ALA A 426 29.53 -10.59 -6.66
N ASN A 427 30.22 -9.48 -6.96
CA ASN A 427 29.78 -8.15 -6.54
C ASN A 427 28.51 -7.69 -7.28
N VAL A 428 28.41 -7.90 -8.60
CA VAL A 428 27.19 -7.59 -9.36
C VAL A 428 26.02 -8.41 -8.82
N SER A 429 26.21 -9.71 -8.58
CA SER A 429 25.18 -10.58 -8.01
C SER A 429 24.71 -10.10 -6.64
N ALA A 430 25.65 -9.82 -5.72
CA ALA A 430 25.34 -9.44 -4.35
C ALA A 430 24.77 -8.02 -4.18
N GLN A 431 24.95 -7.13 -5.17
CA GLN A 431 24.60 -5.72 -5.04
C GLN A 431 23.51 -5.26 -6.03
N VAL A 432 23.35 -5.96 -7.15
CA VAL A 432 22.40 -5.61 -8.22
C VAL A 432 21.36 -6.73 -8.35
N PHE A 433 21.79 -7.93 -8.73
CA PHE A 433 20.85 -8.98 -9.11
C PHE A 433 20.04 -9.51 -7.94
N ARG A 434 20.68 -9.94 -6.85
CA ARG A 434 19.97 -10.51 -5.71
C ARG A 434 19.04 -9.49 -5.04
N PRO A 435 19.48 -8.26 -4.72
CA PRO A 435 18.65 -7.33 -3.97
C PRO A 435 17.53 -6.69 -4.79
N SER A 436 17.74 -6.50 -6.10
CA SER A 436 16.86 -5.66 -6.91
C SER A 436 16.19 -6.37 -8.08
N CYS A 437 16.58 -7.61 -8.40
CA CYS A 437 16.01 -8.36 -9.52
C CYS A 437 15.49 -9.75 -9.12
N ALA A 438 16.21 -10.46 -8.26
CA ALA A 438 15.87 -11.82 -7.86
C ALA A 438 15.03 -11.87 -6.59
N PHE A 439 15.23 -10.92 -5.67
CA PHE A 439 14.44 -10.86 -4.45
C PHE A 439 12.97 -10.62 -4.78
N SER A 440 12.09 -11.23 -3.98
CA SER A 440 10.66 -11.14 -4.24
C SER A 440 10.31 -11.69 -5.64
N SER A 441 11.03 -12.76 -6.03
CA SER A 441 10.71 -13.74 -7.08
C SER A 441 10.57 -13.28 -8.54
N CYS A 442 10.88 -12.03 -8.92
CA CYS A 442 10.85 -11.66 -10.35
C CYS A 442 11.86 -12.47 -11.18
N HIS A 443 13.12 -12.55 -10.75
CA HIS A 443 14.15 -13.35 -11.41
C HIS A 443 14.83 -14.36 -10.48
N GLY A 444 14.23 -14.66 -9.32
CA GLY A 444 14.71 -15.65 -8.37
C GLY A 444 13.72 -16.80 -8.19
N GLY A 445 14.14 -17.85 -7.49
CA GLY A 445 13.25 -18.95 -7.13
C GLY A 445 12.93 -19.85 -8.33
N LEU A 446 11.77 -20.51 -8.26
CA LEU A 446 11.47 -21.63 -9.16
C LEU A 446 10.95 -21.26 -10.55
N THR A 447 10.27 -20.13 -10.68
CA THR A 447 9.66 -19.69 -11.93
C THR A 447 10.15 -18.28 -12.25
N PRO A 448 11.46 -18.12 -12.49
CA PRO A 448 12.01 -16.80 -12.80
C PRO A 448 11.36 -16.27 -14.08
N ALA A 449 11.08 -14.97 -14.11
CA ALA A 449 10.58 -14.28 -15.28
C ALA A 449 11.50 -14.53 -16.47
N ALA A 450 10.87 -14.82 -17.62
CA ALA A 450 11.53 -15.22 -18.85
C ALA A 450 12.44 -16.48 -18.75
N GLY A 451 12.42 -17.21 -17.63
CA GLY A 451 13.37 -18.30 -17.38
C GLY A 451 14.77 -17.83 -16.97
N LEU A 452 14.95 -16.55 -16.61
CA LEU A 452 16.24 -15.99 -16.21
C LEU A 452 16.43 -16.07 -14.69
N ALA A 453 17.14 -17.09 -14.21
CA ALA A 453 17.47 -17.26 -12.80
C ALA A 453 18.71 -16.44 -12.39
N LEU A 454 18.51 -15.46 -11.52
CA LEU A 454 19.51 -14.52 -11.02
C LEU A 454 19.95 -14.79 -9.57
N ASP A 455 19.41 -15.84 -8.94
CA ASP A 455 19.83 -16.39 -7.65
C ASP A 455 20.93 -17.47 -7.77
N LEU A 456 21.31 -17.83 -9.00
CA LEU A 456 22.47 -18.64 -9.31
C LEU A 456 23.78 -17.96 -8.86
N THR A 457 24.89 -18.71 -8.83
CA THR A 457 26.22 -18.19 -8.46
C THR A 457 27.31 -18.63 -9.44
N GLY A 458 28.42 -17.89 -9.45
CA GLY A 458 29.63 -18.20 -10.21
C GLY A 458 29.37 -18.47 -11.69
N GLN A 459 29.97 -19.54 -12.21
CA GLN A 459 29.89 -19.90 -13.62
C GLN A 459 28.45 -20.16 -14.10
N ALA A 460 27.58 -20.73 -13.26
CA ALA A 460 26.21 -21.01 -13.64
C ALA A 460 25.40 -19.72 -13.88
N LEU A 461 25.56 -18.72 -13.01
CA LEU A 461 24.97 -17.40 -13.20
C LEU A 461 25.51 -16.72 -14.47
N ARG A 462 26.83 -16.79 -14.69
CA ARG A 462 27.45 -16.23 -15.88
C ARG A 462 26.86 -16.84 -17.15
N ASP A 463 26.77 -18.17 -17.20
CA ASP A 463 26.24 -18.88 -18.35
C ASP A 463 24.76 -18.57 -18.57
N ALA A 464 23.97 -18.44 -17.50
CA ALA A 464 22.59 -17.99 -17.58
C ALA A 464 22.48 -16.60 -18.21
N LEU A 465 23.36 -15.65 -17.84
CA LEU A 465 23.33 -14.28 -18.37
C LEU A 465 23.79 -14.16 -19.83
N VAL A 466 24.90 -14.82 -20.19
CA VAL A 466 25.53 -14.66 -21.51
C VAL A 466 24.81 -15.46 -22.61
N ARG A 467 24.12 -16.54 -22.23
CA ARG A 467 23.41 -17.42 -23.17
C ARG A 467 21.89 -17.21 -23.17
N HIS A 468 21.38 -16.26 -22.39
CA HIS A 468 19.95 -16.00 -22.34
C HIS A 468 19.45 -15.38 -23.64
N ASP A 469 18.34 -15.92 -24.14
CA ASP A 469 17.57 -15.29 -25.21
C ASP A 469 16.70 -14.18 -24.63
N VAL A 470 16.83 -12.97 -25.17
CA VAL A 470 16.05 -11.82 -24.74
C VAL A 470 14.62 -11.93 -25.31
N GLN A 471 13.60 -11.69 -24.47
CA GLN A 471 12.20 -11.71 -24.91
C GLN A 471 11.78 -10.47 -25.72
N ALA A 472 12.46 -9.34 -25.52
CA ALA A 472 12.28 -8.15 -26.34
C ALA A 472 12.70 -8.42 -27.80
N GLU A 473 12.05 -7.75 -28.76
CA GLU A 473 12.41 -7.89 -30.17
C GLU A 473 13.64 -7.03 -30.48
N THR A 474 14.81 -7.54 -30.09
CA THR A 474 16.10 -6.88 -30.30
C THR A 474 17.17 -7.85 -30.78
N ILE A 475 18.11 -7.36 -31.59
CA ILE A 475 19.34 -8.06 -31.97
C ILE A 475 20.35 -8.14 -30.83
N LEU A 476 20.18 -7.36 -29.77
CA LEU A 476 21.10 -7.37 -28.63
C LEU A 476 20.98 -8.67 -27.83
N ARG A 477 22.13 -9.18 -27.38
CA ARG A 477 22.17 -10.27 -26.40
C ARG A 477 21.86 -9.72 -25.02
N LEU A 478 21.40 -10.57 -24.09
CA LEU A 478 21.21 -10.14 -22.71
C LEU A 478 22.51 -9.56 -22.13
N VAL A 479 23.60 -10.31 -22.25
CA VAL A 479 24.96 -9.83 -21.99
C VAL A 479 25.84 -10.15 -23.21
N SER A 480 26.48 -9.11 -23.74
CA SER A 480 27.54 -9.18 -24.74
C SER A 480 28.88 -8.90 -24.07
N PRO A 481 29.68 -9.93 -23.74
CA PRO A 481 30.95 -9.76 -23.05
C PRO A 481 31.89 -8.78 -23.77
N GLY A 482 32.37 -7.76 -23.05
CA GLY A 482 33.26 -6.73 -23.56
C GLY A 482 32.56 -5.51 -24.16
N ASP A 483 31.22 -5.48 -24.19
CA ASP A 483 30.46 -4.35 -24.73
C ASP A 483 29.12 -4.18 -23.98
N ALA A 484 29.11 -3.31 -22.97
CA ALA A 484 27.91 -2.96 -22.23
C ALA A 484 26.84 -2.30 -23.10
N LEU A 485 27.22 -1.48 -24.08
CA LEU A 485 26.25 -0.82 -24.95
C LEU A 485 25.55 -1.82 -25.89
N ALA A 486 26.23 -2.89 -26.30
CA ALA A 486 25.65 -4.00 -27.03
C ALA A 486 24.93 -5.04 -26.14
N SER A 487 24.76 -4.77 -24.85
CA SER A 487 24.10 -5.67 -23.89
C SER A 487 22.72 -5.16 -23.50
N TRP A 488 21.67 -5.93 -23.78
CA TRP A 488 20.30 -5.56 -23.43
C TRP A 488 20.11 -5.37 -21.93
N LEU A 489 20.80 -6.16 -21.09
CA LEU A 489 20.75 -6.02 -19.64
C LEU A 489 21.20 -4.62 -19.18
N TYR A 490 22.23 -4.06 -19.81
CA TYR A 490 22.66 -2.70 -19.48
C TYR A 490 21.63 -1.67 -19.92
N GLN A 491 21.05 -1.82 -21.12
CA GLN A 491 20.00 -0.92 -21.62
C GLN A 491 18.82 -0.84 -20.65
N VAL A 492 18.29 -1.99 -20.21
CA VAL A 492 17.14 -2.00 -19.31
C VAL A 492 17.46 -1.53 -17.90
N VAL A 493 18.71 -1.61 -17.44
CA VAL A 493 19.11 -1.14 -16.10
C VAL A 493 19.55 0.33 -16.09
N SER A 494 19.95 0.88 -17.24
CA SER A 494 20.52 2.23 -17.35
C SER A 494 19.64 3.28 -18.02
N LEU A 495 18.56 2.87 -18.69
CA LEU A 495 17.64 3.78 -19.38
C LEU A 495 16.25 3.71 -18.76
N CYS A 496 15.58 4.85 -18.61
CA CYS A 496 14.19 4.93 -18.16
C CYS A 496 13.19 4.43 -19.20
N GLY A 497 13.56 4.51 -20.48
CA GLY A 497 12.76 4.06 -21.60
C GLY A 497 13.62 3.33 -22.62
N PRO A 498 14.16 2.14 -22.29
CA PRO A 498 14.93 1.35 -23.23
C PRO A 498 14.06 1.01 -24.44
N VAL A 499 14.62 1.07 -25.64
CA VAL A 499 13.87 0.90 -26.89
C VAL A 499 14.36 -0.34 -27.64
N ASP A 500 13.43 -1.19 -28.07
CA ASP A 500 13.73 -2.36 -28.89
C ASP A 500 13.91 -2.02 -30.39
N ASP A 501 14.25 -3.00 -31.22
CA ASP A 501 14.54 -2.76 -32.64
C ASP A 501 13.29 -2.35 -33.44
N ARG A 502 12.09 -2.58 -32.88
CA ARG A 502 10.80 -2.12 -33.43
C ARG A 502 10.38 -0.75 -32.90
N ARG A 503 11.26 -0.04 -32.19
CA ARG A 503 10.99 1.26 -31.55
C ARG A 503 9.90 1.22 -30.48
N ARG A 504 9.69 0.06 -29.86
CA ARG A 504 8.79 -0.05 -28.72
C ARG A 504 9.59 0.23 -27.46
N VAL A 505 9.04 1.06 -26.59
CA VAL A 505 9.60 1.31 -25.26
C VAL A 505 9.34 0.08 -24.40
N ALA A 506 10.41 -0.57 -23.96
CA ALA A 506 10.36 -1.65 -22.98
C ALA A 506 10.39 -1.07 -21.56
N SER A 507 9.91 -1.85 -20.58
CA SER A 507 10.09 -1.50 -19.17
C SER A 507 11.56 -1.58 -18.78
N HIS A 508 12.03 -0.59 -18.02
CA HIS A 508 13.33 -0.65 -17.38
C HIS A 508 13.31 -1.62 -16.18
N MET A 509 14.50 -1.91 -15.66
CA MET A 509 14.75 -2.79 -14.51
C MET A 509 15.43 -2.01 -13.38
N PRO A 510 15.11 -2.26 -12.09
CA PRO A 510 14.09 -3.19 -11.59
C PRO A 510 12.70 -2.85 -12.10
N LYS A 511 11.93 -3.90 -12.43
CA LYS A 511 10.56 -3.72 -12.88
C LYS A 511 9.78 -2.99 -11.78
N ASN A 512 8.90 -2.07 -12.18
CA ASN A 512 7.99 -1.35 -11.28
C ASN A 512 8.65 -0.34 -10.31
N ALA A 513 9.97 -0.18 -10.37
CA ALA A 513 10.63 0.92 -9.70
C ALA A 513 10.31 2.24 -10.44
N ALA A 514 10.01 3.31 -9.69
CA ALA A 514 9.79 4.63 -10.29
C ALA A 514 11.09 5.29 -10.80
N VAL A 515 12.25 4.76 -10.42
CA VAL A 515 13.59 5.22 -10.80
C VAL A 515 14.53 4.04 -11.04
N LEU A 516 15.64 4.28 -11.72
CA LEU A 516 16.73 3.33 -11.89
C LEU A 516 17.51 3.12 -10.58
N LEU A 517 18.39 2.10 -10.60
CA LEU A 517 19.36 1.88 -9.54
C LEU A 517 20.34 3.06 -9.42
N ASP A 518 21.01 3.15 -8.27
CA ASP A 518 22.12 4.07 -8.06
C ASP A 518 23.15 4.00 -9.21
N ASP A 519 23.58 5.15 -9.72
CA ASP A 519 24.50 5.25 -10.86
C ASP A 519 25.76 4.40 -10.68
N ARG A 520 26.25 4.25 -9.45
CA ARG A 520 27.47 3.48 -9.16
C ARG A 520 27.22 1.97 -9.14
N LEU A 521 25.97 1.53 -8.93
CA LEU A 521 25.52 0.15 -9.15
C LEU A 521 25.36 -0.16 -10.63
N VAL A 522 24.80 0.78 -11.39
CA VAL A 522 24.71 0.65 -12.86
C VAL A 522 26.11 0.61 -13.47
N ALA A 523 27.02 1.45 -13.00
CA ALA A 523 28.44 1.42 -13.37
C ALA A 523 29.13 0.11 -12.98
N LEU A 524 28.80 -0.48 -11.82
CA LEU A 524 29.35 -1.79 -11.41
C LEU A 524 28.97 -2.90 -12.42
N LEU A 525 27.72 -2.90 -12.89
CA LEU A 525 27.26 -3.81 -13.93
C LEU A 525 27.95 -3.54 -15.27
N ARG A 526 27.99 -2.26 -15.71
CA ARG A 526 28.67 -1.82 -16.95
C ARG A 526 30.12 -2.29 -16.99
N ASP A 527 30.89 -1.94 -15.96
CA ASP A 527 32.32 -2.20 -15.89
C ASP A 527 32.61 -3.71 -15.85
N TRP A 528 31.72 -4.52 -15.27
CA TRP A 528 31.85 -5.98 -15.29
C TRP A 528 31.61 -6.56 -16.69
N ILE A 529 30.61 -6.04 -17.42
CA ILE A 529 30.35 -6.44 -18.81
C ILE A 529 31.54 -6.06 -19.68
N ASP A 530 32.01 -4.81 -19.60
CA ASP A 530 33.14 -4.29 -20.40
C ASP A 530 34.45 -5.02 -20.09
N ALA A 531 34.63 -5.52 -18.86
CA ALA A 531 35.75 -6.39 -18.48
C ALA A 531 35.63 -7.84 -19.01
N GLY A 532 34.63 -8.13 -19.85
CA GLY A 532 34.44 -9.45 -20.48
C GLY A 532 33.46 -10.36 -19.75
N ALA A 533 32.66 -9.83 -18.83
CA ALA A 533 31.63 -10.56 -18.08
C ALA A 533 32.15 -11.89 -17.51
N LEU A 534 33.30 -11.85 -16.84
CA LEU A 534 33.96 -13.04 -16.30
C LEU A 534 33.26 -13.55 -15.03
N ALA A 535 33.35 -14.86 -14.79
CA ALA A 535 32.99 -15.45 -13.50
C ALA A 535 34.22 -15.37 -12.57
N ASP A 536 33.97 -15.12 -11.29
CA ASP A 536 34.95 -15.15 -10.20
C ASP A 536 34.60 -16.18 -9.13
#